data_AF-A0A8J2JK37-F1
#
_entry.id   AF-A0A8J2JK37-F1
#
_cell.length_a   1.000
_cell.length_b   1.000
_cell.length_c   1.000
_cell.angle_alpha   90.00
_cell.angle_beta   90.00
_cell.angle_gamma   90.00
#
_symmetry.space_group_name_H-M   'P 1'
#
loop_
_entity.id
_entity.type
_entity.pdbx_description
1 polymer ?
#
loop_
_entity_poly.entity_id
_entity_poly.type
_entity_poly.pdbx_seq_one_letter_code
_entity_poly.pdbx_strand_id
1 'polypeptide(L)' 'VTLADRSNLPYAEATLQEIFRKSSLVVTGVMHTAGKDTTFAGYDIPKGTWMMANI' A
#
# COMPACT_ATOMS: atom_id res chain seq x y z
N VAL A 1 -21.18 4.10 21.43
CA VAL A 1 -20.53 3.93 20.12
C VAL A 1 -19.88 2.57 20.10
N THR A 2 -20.35 1.69 19.23
CA THR A 2 -19.84 0.34 19.00
C THR A 2 -19.32 0.23 17.57
N LEU A 3 -18.61 -0.86 17.23
CA LEU A 3 -18.12 -1.03 15.86
C LEU A 3 -19.25 -1.10 14.81
N ALA A 4 -20.45 -1.51 15.22
CA ALA A 4 -21.63 -1.52 14.36
C ALA A 4 -22.04 -0.12 13.86
N ASP A 5 -21.62 0.95 14.57
CA ASP A 5 -21.95 2.33 14.20
C ASP A 5 -21.09 2.87 13.04
N ARG A 6 -20.02 2.16 12.65
CA ARG A 6 -19.09 2.61 11.59
C ARG A 6 -19.80 2.92 10.27
N SER A 7 -20.77 2.10 9.86
CA SER A 7 -21.51 2.32 8.62
C SER A 7 -22.32 3.63 8.62
N ASN A 8 -22.67 4.13 9.81
CA ASN A 8 -23.41 5.37 9.99
C ASN A 8 -22.49 6.61 10.10
N LEU A 9 -21.17 6.44 10.04
CA LEU A 9 -20.17 7.50 10.23
C LEU A 9 -19.26 7.69 8.99
N PRO A 10 -19.82 8.03 7.81
CA PRO A 10 -19.04 8.11 6.57
C PRO A 10 -17.96 9.19 6.62
N TYR A 11 -18.21 10.31 7.32
CA TYR A 11 -17.24 11.39 7.43
C TYR A 11 -16.01 11.01 8.27
N ALA A 12 -16.22 10.28 9.37
CA ALA A 12 -15.13 9.81 10.21
C ALA A 12 -14.29 8.75 9.48
N GLU A 13 -14.95 7.85 8.74
CA GLU A 13 -14.26 6.84 7.91
C GLU A 13 -13.44 7.51 6.79
N ALA A 14 -14.02 8.48 6.08
CA ALA A 14 -13.31 9.25 5.05
C ALA A 14 -12.11 10.02 5.64
N THR A 15 -12.26 10.59 6.84
CA THR A 15 -11.16 11.28 7.54
C THR A 15 -10.02 10.31 7.86
N LEU A 16 -10.35 9.11 8.37
CA LEU A 16 -9.36 8.08 8.66
C LEU A 16 -8.62 7.63 7.40
N GLN A 17 -9.35 7.43 6.29
CA GLN A 17 -8.75 7.08 5.01
C GLN A 17 -7.81 8.17 4.49
N GLU A 18 -8.19 9.45 4.62
CA GLU A 18 -7.32 10.55 4.20
C GLU A 18 -6.06 10.66 5.07
N ILE A 19 -6.16 10.38 6.37
CA ILE A 19 -4.98 10.31 7.25
C ILE A 19 -4.00 9.24 6.75
N PHE A 20 -4.47 8.03 6.45
CA PHE A 20 -3.59 6.97 5.95
C PHE A 20 -3.05 7.24 4.54
N ARG A 21 -3.80 7.96 3.70
CA ARG A 21 -3.32 8.43 2.40
C ARG A 21 -2.21 9.47 2.54
N LYS A 22 -2.30 10.37 3.52
CA LYS A 22 -1.30 11.42 3.78
C LYS A 22 -0.08 10.91 4.54
N SER A 23 -0.29 10.00 5.47
CA SER A 23 0.75 9.46 6.34
C SER A 23 0.56 7.95 6.43
N SER A 24 1.27 7.24 5.56
CA SER A 24 1.43 5.81 5.75
C SER A 24 2.48 5.56 6.82
N LEU A 25 2.19 4.60 7.69
CA LEU A 25 3.14 4.09 8.66
C LEU A 25 4.33 3.39 7.99
N VAL A 26 4.15 2.90 6.77
CA VAL A 26 5.15 2.16 6.01
C VAL A 26 5.27 2.82 4.63
N VAL A 27 6.06 3.90 4.57
CA VAL A 27 6.23 4.75 3.36
C VAL A 27 6.78 3.98 2.16
N THR A 28 7.48 2.88 2.39
CA THR A 28 8.06 2.05 1.32
C THR A 28 7.31 0.73 1.10
N GLY A 29 6.17 0.54 1.79
CA GLY A 29 5.51 -0.75 1.90
C GLY A 29 6.43 -1.84 2.46
N VAL A 30 6.09 -3.09 2.19
CA VAL A 30 6.98 -4.21 2.48
C VAL A 30 7.92 -4.40 1.30
N MET A 31 9.21 -4.57 1.56
CA MET A 31 10.16 -4.88 0.49
C MET A 31 9.84 -6.24 -0.12
N HIS A 32 9.78 -6.29 -1.44
CA HIS A 32 9.56 -7.51 -2.21
C HIS A 32 10.81 -7.90 -3.00
N THR A 33 10.89 -9.16 -3.42
CA THR A 33 11.97 -9.63 -4.29
C THR A 33 11.37 -10.33 -5.50
N ALA A 34 11.96 -10.12 -6.69
CA ALA A 34 11.55 -10.82 -7.90
C ALA A 34 11.87 -12.33 -7.78
N GLY A 35 10.84 -13.18 -7.67
CA GLY A 35 11.00 -14.63 -7.54
C GLY A 35 11.45 -15.33 -8.82
N LYS A 36 11.29 -14.68 -9.96
CA LYS A 36 11.70 -15.10 -11.30
C LYS A 36 12.01 -13.89 -12.16
N ASP A 37 12.73 -14.09 -13.25
CA ASP A 37 12.94 -13.06 -14.26
C ASP A 37 11.58 -12.63 -14.83
N THR A 38 11.30 -11.34 -14.84
CA THR A 38 10.02 -10.80 -15.31
C THR A 38 10.21 -9.47 -16.01
N THR A 39 9.37 -9.21 -17.00
CA THR A 39 9.24 -7.88 -17.63
C THR A 39 8.09 -7.13 -16.98
N PHE A 40 8.30 -5.92 -16.50
CA PHE A 40 7.24 -5.05 -15.97
C PHE A 40 7.34 -3.65 -16.57
N ALA A 41 6.26 -3.16 -17.16
CA ALA A 41 6.20 -1.83 -17.80
C ALA A 41 7.35 -1.55 -18.81
N GLY A 42 7.86 -2.60 -19.49
CA GLY A 42 8.98 -2.49 -20.43
C GLY A 42 10.37 -2.61 -19.80
N TYR A 43 10.46 -2.80 -18.48
CA TYR A 43 11.71 -3.04 -17.76
C TYR A 43 11.92 -4.54 -17.52
N ASP A 44 13.13 -5.03 -17.82
CA ASP A 44 13.57 -6.36 -17.44
C ASP A 44 14.01 -6.36 -15.97
N ILE A 45 13.33 -7.15 -15.14
CA ILE A 45 13.60 -7.32 -13.72
C ILE A 45 14.12 -8.75 -13.48
N PRO A 46 15.43 -8.93 -13.28
CA PRO A 46 16.01 -10.23 -12.98
C PRO A 46 15.56 -10.78 -11.62
N LYS A 47 15.56 -12.11 -11.50
CA LYS A 47 15.33 -12.84 -10.26
C LYS A 47 16.31 -12.37 -9.18
N GLY A 48 15.79 -12.17 -7.97
CA GLY A 48 16.56 -11.69 -6.83
C GLY A 48 16.63 -10.17 -6.69
N THR A 49 16.06 -9.41 -7.64
CA THR A 49 16.00 -7.94 -7.55
C THR A 49 15.07 -7.51 -6.42
N TRP A 50 15.54 -6.61 -5.56
CA TRP A 50 14.73 -6.01 -4.49
C TRP A 50 13.85 -4.90 -5.08
N MET A 51 12.58 -4.94 -4.74
CA MET A 51 11.57 -3.99 -5.17
C MET A 51 11.04 -3.25 -3.95
N MET A 52 11.12 -1.93 -4.02
CA MET A 52 10.61 -1.01 -3.01
C MET A 52 9.49 -0.19 -3.63
N ALA A 53 8.31 -0.24 -3.02
CA ALA A 53 7.19 0.59 -3.47
C ALA A 53 7.39 2.02 -2.95
N ASN A 54 7.06 3.02 -3.76
CA ASN A 54 6.86 4.38 -3.29
C ASN A 54 5.36 4.58 -3.15
N ILE A 55 4.87 4.55 -1.92
CA ILE A 55 3.44 4.45 -1.63
C ILE A 55 2.81 5.85 -1.42
#